data_AF-A0A329SKC6-F1
#
_entry.id   AF-A0A329SKC6-F1
#
_cell.length_a   1.000
_cell.length_b   1.000
_cell.length_c   1.000
_cell.angle_alpha   90.00
_cell.angle_beta   90.00
_cell.angle_gamma   90.00
#
_symmetry.space_group_name_H-M   'P 1'
#
loop_
_entity.id
_entity.type
_entity.pdbx_description
1 polymer ?
#
loop_
_entity_poly.entity_id
_entity_poly.type
_entity_poly.pdbx_seq_one_letter_code
_entity_poly.pdbx_strand_id
1 'polypeptide(L)' 'MWEQITDAARVALNDDNNFGRAEVPFSDKYYEDHLDNAWTF' A
#
# COMPACT_ATOMS: atom_id res chain seq x y z
N MET A 1 -7.21 7.53 -7.09
CA MET A 1 -7.95 7.48 -5.81
C MET A 1 -7.01 7.52 -4.59
N TRP A 2 -5.80 6.92 -4.65
CA TRP A 2 -4.74 7.11 -3.61
C TRP A 2 -4.33 8.58 -3.41
N GLU A 3 -4.24 9.36 -4.48
CA GLU A 3 -3.94 10.79 -4.42
C GLU A 3 -5.08 11.65 -3.83
N GLN A 4 -6.29 11.08 -3.68
CA GLN A 4 -7.45 11.78 -3.15
C GLN A 4 -7.54 11.68 -1.62
N ILE A 5 -6.76 10.81 -0.98
CA ILE A 5 -6.71 10.72 0.48
C ILE A 5 -5.67 11.66 1.06
N THR A 6 -5.92 12.09 2.31
CA THR A 6 -5.08 13.05 3.01
C THR A 6 -3.66 12.53 3.21
N ASP A 7 -2.68 13.43 3.33
CA ASP A 7 -1.29 13.05 3.61
C ASP A 7 -1.19 12.21 4.89
N ALA A 8 -1.96 12.56 5.93
CA ALA A 8 -2.00 11.81 7.18
C ALA A 8 -2.51 10.37 6.99
N ALA A 9 -3.53 10.18 6.15
CA ALA A 9 -4.02 8.84 5.83
C ALA A 9 -2.99 8.05 5.01
N ARG A 10 -2.29 8.68 4.06
CA ARG A 10 -1.18 8.03 3.33
C ARG A 10 -0.07 7.58 4.26
N VAL A 11 0.37 8.45 5.17
CA VAL A 11 1.41 8.10 6.16
C VAL A 11 0.97 6.92 7.04
N ALA A 12 -0.26 6.95 7.55
CA ALA A 12 -0.78 5.86 8.39
C ALA A 12 -0.89 4.52 7.63
N LEU A 13 -1.30 4.56 6.36
CA LEU A 13 -1.43 3.37 5.51
C LEU A 13 -0.09 2.84 5.00
N ASN A 14 0.94 3.68 4.95
CA ASN A 14 2.31 3.30 4.57
C ASN A 14 3.16 2.77 5.74
N ASP A 15 2.70 2.88 6.98
CA ASP A 15 3.45 2.38 8.15
C ASP A 15 3.07 0.93 8.47
N ASP A 16 3.98 0.01 8.16
CA ASP A 16 3.86 -1.44 8.40
C ASP A 16 3.54 -1.78 9.86
N ASN A 17 3.96 -0.95 10.81
CA ASN A 17 3.72 -1.22 12.23
C ASN A 17 2.23 -1.12 12.60
N ASN A 18 1.41 -0.48 11.77
CA ASN A 18 -0.02 -0.32 12.03
C ASN A 18 -0.85 -1.58 11.74
N PHE A 19 -0.29 -2.56 11.02
CA PHE A 19 -1.06 -3.70 10.49
C PHE A 19 -0.58 -5.08 10.99
N GLY A 20 0.45 -5.10 11.84
CA GLY A 20 0.94 -6.33 12.47
C GLY A 20 1.54 -7.31 11.46
N ARG A 21 0.75 -8.30 11.03
CA ARG A 21 1.13 -9.27 9.97
C ARG A 21 0.46 -8.99 8.63
N ALA A 22 -0.53 -8.10 8.62
CA ALA A 22 -1.21 -7.72 7.39
C ALA A 22 -0.41 -6.63 6.68
N GLU A 23 -0.61 -6.56 5.37
CA GLU A 23 0.08 -5.64 4.48
C GLU A 23 -0.95 -4.81 3.71
N VAL A 24 -0.66 -3.53 3.48
CA VAL A 24 -1.49 -2.66 2.64
C VAL A 24 -0.98 -2.75 1.19
N PRO A 25 -1.68 -3.45 0.30
CA PRO A 25 -1.13 -3.86 -1.01
C PRO A 25 -0.98 -2.70 -2.00
N PHE A 26 -1.58 -1.55 -1.72
CA PHE A 26 -1.52 -0.34 -2.55
C PHE A 26 -0.73 0.79 -1.89
N SER A 27 -0.05 0.52 -0.77
CA SER A 27 0.88 1.46 -0.17
C SER A 27 2.09 1.69 -1.08
N ASP A 28 2.80 2.78 -0.86
CA ASP A 28 3.95 3.17 -1.69
C ASP A 28 5.05 2.09 -1.68
N LYS A 29 5.13 1.29 -0.61
CA LYS A 29 6.12 0.22 -0.46
C LYS A 29 5.79 -1.03 -1.26
N TYR A 30 4.50 -1.41 -1.35
CA TYR A 30 4.11 -2.73 -1.88
C TYR A 30 3.38 -2.70 -3.22
N TYR A 31 2.97 -1.51 -3.67
CA TYR A 31 2.16 -1.38 -4.88
C TYR A 31 2.80 -2.03 -6.12
N GLU A 32 4.09 -1.77 -6.37
CA GLU A 32 4.80 -2.34 -7.53
C GLU A 32 4.94 -3.87 -7.44
N ASP A 33 5.34 -4.40 -6.28
CA ASP A 33 5.47 -5.83 -6.04
C ASP A 33 4.12 -6.55 -6.23
N HIS A 34 3.01 -5.97 -5.76
CA HIS A 34 1.68 -6.54 -5.98
C HIS A 34 1.25 -6.46 -7.44
N LEU A 35 1.60 -5.41 -8.18
CA LEU A 35 1.32 -5.34 -9.61
C LEU A 35 2.05 -6.45 -10.39
N ASP A 36 3.33 -6.65 -10.09
CA ASP A 36 4.13 -7.70 -10.73
C ASP A 36 3.59 -9.09 -10.40
N ASN A 37 3.20 -9.34 -9.14
CA ASN A 37 2.60 -10.60 -8.73
C ASN A 37 1.17 -10.82 -9.26
N ALA A 38 0.43 -9.74 -9.50
CA ALA A 38 -0.91 -9.80 -10.07
C ALA A 38 -0.90 -9.91 -11.60
N TRP A 39 0.26 -9.79 -12.24
CA TRP A 39 0.40 -9.91 -13.68
C TRP A 39 0.18 -11.37 -14.13
N THR A 40 -0.72 -11.57 -15.10
CA THR A 40 -1.23 -12.90 -15.48
C THR A 40 -0.74 -13.40 -16.84
N PHE A 41 0.21 -12.70 -17.47
CA PHE A 41 0.65 -12.97 -18.83
C PHE A 41 2.16 -13.20 -18.96
#